data_AF-A0A7S2DBG3-F1
#
_entry.id   AF-A0A7S2DBG3-F1
#
_cell.length_a   1.000
_cell.length_b   1.000
_cell.length_c   1.000
_cell.angle_alpha   90.00
_cell.angle_beta   90.00
_cell.angle_gamma   90.00
#
_symmetry.space_group_name_H-M   'P 1'
#
loop_
_entity.id
_entity.type
_entity.pdbx_description
1 polymer ?
#
loop_
_entity_poly.entity_id
_entity_poly.type
_entity_poly.pdbx_seq_one_letter_code
_entity_poly.pdbx_strand_id
1 'polypeptide(L)'
;SKMHVSTVFESGVHPLDVNKENPTKLFVDSDFAGTGGRSTAGFVVFMNGGPVIWSSKFMKVAKTSSSEAEIIAAVESVKTAVHFRALLEELGLCKVKHIDVYEDNLSCRMSAESLRCHKKARHYQAKLRYLQDVVQAGMIKFHQTKTTDMIADLFTKPLMSPVHNRLANTMLSDLPDRIVQLSEEARVTPRQVTLVDDATSSSDCIIDLEGFEEEEDISTTRLVGCQAMVQLHQKMSMTPRAKYEMDRWASLMRTRRTNMT
;
A
#
# COMPACT_ATOMS: atom_id res chain seq x y z
N SER A 1 -7.02 -9.51 -32.64
CA SER A 1 -6.68 -8.58 -31.55
C SER A 1 -7.46 -9.02 -30.32
N LYS A 2 -6.80 -9.49 -29.25
CA LYS A 2 -7.49 -9.77 -27.97
C LYS A 2 -7.78 -8.42 -27.34
N MET A 3 -9.04 -8.02 -27.23
CA MET A 3 -9.42 -6.84 -26.47
C MET A 3 -8.93 -7.01 -25.03
N HIS A 4 -8.14 -6.04 -24.56
CA HIS A 4 -7.70 -5.98 -23.18
C HIS A 4 -8.87 -5.46 -22.34
N VAL A 5 -9.77 -6.36 -21.95
CA VAL A 5 -10.87 -6.02 -21.05
C VAL A 5 -10.27 -5.87 -19.65
N SER A 6 -10.46 -4.72 -19.02
CA SER A 6 -10.08 -4.51 -17.62
C SER A 6 -10.92 -5.42 -16.74
N THR A 7 -10.33 -6.49 -16.23
CA THR A 7 -10.93 -7.35 -15.22
C THR A 7 -10.92 -6.59 -13.90
N VAL A 8 -12.12 -6.27 -13.41
CA VAL A 8 -12.31 -5.70 -12.07
C VAL A 8 -12.37 -6.89 -11.11
N PHE A 9 -11.70 -6.78 -9.97
CA PHE A 9 -11.72 -7.78 -8.90
C PHE A 9 -12.40 -7.14 -7.70
N GLU A 10 -13.41 -7.80 -7.13
CA GLU A 10 -14.13 -7.28 -5.97
C GLU A 10 -13.85 -8.16 -4.76
N SER A 11 -12.83 -7.77 -4.00
CA SER A 11 -12.60 -8.23 -2.62
C SER A 11 -12.93 -7.14 -1.59
N GLY A 12 -13.24 -5.92 -2.08
CA GLY A 12 -13.34 -4.71 -1.28
C GLY A 12 -14.72 -4.48 -0.71
N VAL A 13 -14.84 -4.56 0.61
CA VAL A 13 -16.03 -4.13 1.36
C VAL A 13 -16.03 -2.59 1.46
N HIS A 14 -17.22 -1.99 1.49
CA HIS A 14 -17.34 -0.52 1.54
C HIS A 14 -16.66 0.07 2.79
N PRO A 15 -15.94 1.22 2.71
CA PRO A 15 -15.28 1.86 3.87
C PRO A 15 -16.16 2.23 5.05
N LEU A 16 -17.47 2.34 4.83
CA LEU A 16 -18.46 2.63 5.86
C LEU A 16 -19.23 1.39 6.32
N ASP A 17 -18.86 0.19 5.87
CA ASP A 17 -19.58 -1.02 6.25
C ASP A 17 -19.57 -1.22 7.77
N VAL A 18 -20.74 -1.60 8.29
CA VAL A 18 -21.18 -1.35 9.67
C VAL A 18 -20.53 -2.31 10.66
N ASN A 19 -20.17 -3.51 10.21
CA ASN A 19 -19.61 -4.55 11.09
C ASN A 19 -18.18 -4.22 11.56
N LYS A 20 -17.36 -3.49 10.78
CA LYS A 20 -16.02 -2.98 11.17
C LYS A 20 -15.08 -3.99 11.86
N GLU A 21 -15.26 -5.29 11.63
CA GLU A 21 -14.50 -6.32 12.37
C GLU A 21 -13.11 -6.59 11.77
N ASN A 22 -12.79 -6.01 10.61
CA ASN A 22 -11.53 -6.25 9.92
C ASN A 22 -10.58 -5.05 10.06
N PRO A 23 -9.62 -5.07 11.01
CA PRO A 23 -8.57 -4.06 11.07
C PRO A 23 -7.73 -4.06 9.77
N THR A 24 -7.08 -2.94 9.47
CA THR A 24 -6.09 -2.86 8.38
C THR A 24 -5.04 -3.95 8.59
N LYS A 25 -4.90 -4.84 7.60
CA LYS A 25 -3.93 -5.95 7.64
C LYS A 25 -2.71 -5.61 6.81
N LEU A 26 -1.54 -5.94 7.31
CA LEU A 26 -0.26 -5.78 6.65
C LEU A 26 0.41 -7.14 6.59
N PHE A 27 0.67 -7.67 5.41
CA PHE A 27 1.56 -8.82 5.23
C PHE A 27 2.93 -8.31 4.82
N VAL A 28 3.97 -8.83 5.46
CA VAL A 28 5.35 -8.50 5.13
C VAL A 28 6.16 -9.79 5.03
N ASP A 29 7.15 -9.78 4.14
CA ASP A 29 8.11 -10.86 3.96
C ASP A 29 9.43 -10.27 3.43
N SER A 30 10.51 -11.03 3.59
CA SER A 30 11.74 -10.77 2.87
C SER A 30 12.38 -12.06 2.35
N ASP A 31 12.88 -12.01 1.12
CA ASP A 31 13.70 -13.07 0.56
C ASP A 31 15.18 -12.75 0.83
N PHE A 32 15.86 -13.59 1.61
CA PHE A 32 17.25 -13.35 2.00
C PHE A 32 18.24 -13.87 0.95
N ALA A 33 19.12 -12.98 0.50
CA ALA A 33 20.20 -13.31 -0.43
C ALA A 33 19.75 -14.00 -1.73
N GLY A 34 18.50 -13.78 -2.17
CA GLY A 34 17.95 -14.36 -3.39
C GLY A 34 18.63 -13.82 -4.65
N THR A 35 18.09 -12.74 -5.23
CA THR A 35 18.59 -12.25 -6.53
C THR A 35 19.96 -11.57 -6.38
N GLY A 36 21.01 -12.20 -6.90
CA GLY A 36 22.36 -11.62 -6.91
C GLY A 36 22.95 -11.40 -5.51
N GLY A 37 22.66 -12.30 -4.57
CA GLY A 37 23.18 -12.28 -3.19
C GLY A 37 22.63 -11.13 -2.33
N ARG A 38 21.57 -10.45 -2.79
CA ARG A 38 20.90 -9.36 -2.08
C ARG A 38 19.47 -9.74 -1.77
N SER A 39 18.95 -9.18 -0.69
CA SER A 39 17.59 -9.46 -0.24
C SER A 39 16.55 -8.64 -1.00
N THR A 40 15.34 -9.20 -1.13
CA THR A 40 14.15 -8.50 -1.62
C THR A 40 13.17 -8.35 -0.47
N ALA A 41 12.69 -7.13 -0.21
CA ALA A 41 11.60 -6.89 0.75
C ALA A 41 10.29 -6.73 -0.01
N GLY A 42 9.22 -7.30 0.53
CA GLY A 42 7.89 -7.22 -0.05
C GLY A 42 6.84 -7.01 1.02
N PHE A 43 5.80 -6.25 0.70
CA PHE A 43 4.65 -6.12 1.58
C PHE A 43 3.38 -5.79 0.81
N VAL A 44 2.24 -6.06 1.46
CA VAL A 44 0.91 -5.63 1.02
C VAL A 44 0.06 -5.21 2.21
N VAL A 45 -0.56 -4.04 2.08
CA VAL A 45 -1.56 -3.48 3.00
C VAL A 45 -2.94 -3.78 2.43
N PHE A 46 -3.78 -4.42 3.23
CA PHE A 46 -5.19 -4.64 2.95
C PHE A 46 -6.06 -3.69 3.76
N MET A 47 -7.11 -3.20 3.11
CA MET A 47 -8.21 -2.47 3.71
C MET A 47 -9.52 -3.06 3.20
N ASN A 48 -10.43 -3.35 4.12
CA ASN A 48 -11.75 -3.90 3.81
C ASN A 48 -11.73 -5.13 2.89
N GLY A 49 -10.74 -6.00 3.03
CA GLY A 49 -10.63 -7.22 2.21
C GLY A 49 -9.91 -7.03 0.87
N GLY A 50 -9.63 -5.79 0.44
CA GLY A 50 -8.87 -5.51 -0.79
C GLY A 50 -7.44 -5.00 -0.52
N PRO A 51 -6.46 -5.32 -1.38
CA PRO A 51 -5.13 -4.72 -1.30
C PRO A 51 -5.16 -3.27 -1.78
N VAL A 52 -4.61 -2.36 -0.97
CA VAL A 52 -4.62 -0.90 -1.26
C VAL A 52 -3.23 -0.33 -1.50
N ILE A 53 -2.20 -0.91 -0.87
CA ILE A 53 -0.81 -0.48 -1.03
C ILE A 53 0.04 -1.75 -1.06
N TRP A 54 0.95 -1.87 -2.02
CA TRP A 54 1.91 -2.95 -2.07
C TRP A 54 3.26 -2.45 -2.56
N SER A 55 4.32 -3.20 -2.26
CA SER A 55 5.64 -2.92 -2.78
C SER A 55 6.46 -4.19 -2.86
N SER A 56 7.27 -4.28 -3.92
CA SER A 56 8.39 -5.20 -4.03
C SER A 56 9.65 -4.39 -4.25
N LYS A 57 10.62 -4.50 -3.34
CA LYS A 57 11.81 -3.66 -3.32
C LYS A 57 13.06 -4.48 -3.11
N PHE A 58 13.92 -4.42 -4.11
CA PHE A 58 15.25 -4.97 -4.03
C PHE A 58 16.15 -4.11 -3.12
N MET A 59 16.73 -4.72 -2.08
CA MET A 59 17.52 -3.98 -1.10
C MET A 59 18.87 -3.54 -1.69
N LYS A 60 19.18 -2.24 -1.57
CA LYS A 60 20.43 -1.67 -2.08
C LYS A 60 21.69 -2.25 -1.41
N VAL A 61 21.57 -2.63 -0.13
CA VAL A 61 22.66 -3.14 0.69
C VAL A 61 22.40 -4.60 1.00
N ALA A 62 23.39 -5.46 0.74
CA ALA A 62 23.35 -6.87 1.10
C ALA A 62 23.15 -7.04 2.62
N LYS A 63 22.31 -7.99 2.99
CA LYS A 63 22.02 -8.29 4.40
C LYS A 63 22.93 -9.40 4.88
N THR A 64 23.28 -9.33 6.15
CA THR A 64 24.20 -10.29 6.76
C THR A 64 23.46 -11.47 7.39
N SER A 65 22.15 -11.36 7.57
CA SER A 65 21.29 -12.43 8.06
C SER A 65 19.85 -12.28 7.55
N SER A 66 19.10 -13.37 7.54
CA SER A 66 17.65 -13.35 7.24
C SER A 66 16.91 -12.48 8.23
N SER A 67 17.14 -12.64 9.55
CA SER A 67 16.49 -11.81 10.57
C SER A 67 16.71 -10.31 10.39
N GLU A 68 17.89 -9.88 9.91
CA GLU A 68 18.14 -8.49 9.57
C GLU A 68 17.25 -8.04 8.39
N ALA A 69 17.14 -8.85 7.34
CA ALA A 69 16.30 -8.54 6.18
C ALA A 69 14.82 -8.39 6.58
N GLU A 70 14.31 -9.30 7.41
CA GLU A 70 12.92 -9.33 7.89
C GLU A 70 12.59 -8.09 8.72
N ILE A 71 13.45 -7.75 9.69
CA ILE A 71 13.28 -6.54 10.51
C ILE A 71 13.30 -5.29 9.65
N ILE A 72 14.13 -5.26 8.60
CA ILE A 72 14.19 -4.14 7.68
C ILE A 72 12.93 -4.03 6.83
N ALA A 73 12.43 -5.15 6.30
CA ALA A 73 11.19 -5.21 5.55
C ALA A 73 10.01 -4.75 6.43
N ALA A 74 9.90 -5.28 7.65
CA ALA A 74 8.88 -4.92 8.64
C ALA A 74 8.93 -3.42 8.99
N VAL A 75 10.11 -2.81 9.14
CA VAL A 75 10.22 -1.37 9.39
C VAL A 75 9.72 -0.53 8.21
N GLU A 76 10.10 -0.89 6.99
CA GLU A 76 9.69 -0.14 5.79
C GLU A 76 8.18 -0.27 5.53
N SER A 77 7.63 -1.47 5.75
CA SER A 77 6.20 -1.75 5.59
C SER A 77 5.36 -1.07 6.68
N VAL A 78 5.77 -1.15 7.95
CA VAL A 78 5.08 -0.50 9.08
C VAL A 78 5.09 1.02 8.92
N LYS A 79 6.19 1.64 8.47
CA LYS A 79 6.21 3.09 8.21
C LYS A 79 5.16 3.49 7.18
N THR A 80 5.03 2.71 6.11
CA THR A 80 4.04 2.94 5.06
C THR A 80 2.63 2.78 5.62
N ALA A 81 2.37 1.71 6.38
CA ALA A 81 1.05 1.46 6.95
C ALA A 81 0.65 2.48 8.02
N VAL A 82 1.59 2.94 8.87
CA VAL A 82 1.35 4.01 9.86
C VAL A 82 1.05 5.34 9.18
N HIS A 83 1.78 5.67 8.11
CA HIS A 83 1.50 6.89 7.34
C HIS A 83 0.13 6.82 6.66
N PHE A 84 -0.19 5.68 6.05
CA PHE A 84 -1.51 5.46 5.46
C PHE A 84 -2.63 5.56 6.51
N ARG A 85 -2.42 5.01 7.71
CA ARG A 85 -3.35 5.16 8.83
C ARG A 85 -3.55 6.62 9.23
N ALA A 86 -2.48 7.40 9.34
CA ALA A 86 -2.58 8.82 9.68
C ALA A 86 -3.41 9.59 8.65
N LEU A 87 -3.22 9.31 7.35
CA LEU A 87 -4.05 9.87 6.27
C LEU A 87 -5.55 9.53 6.47
N LEU A 88 -5.86 8.28 6.81
CA LEU A 88 -7.25 7.87 7.04
C LEU A 88 -7.86 8.51 8.30
N GLU A 89 -7.04 8.76 9.33
CA GLU A 89 -7.47 9.50 10.53
C GLU A 89 -7.82 10.94 10.18
N GLU A 90 -7.02 11.62 9.36
CA GLU A 90 -7.29 12.97 8.88
C GLU A 90 -8.56 13.04 8.01
N LEU A 91 -8.83 12.01 7.21
CA LEU A 91 -10.05 11.89 6.41
C LEU A 91 -11.29 11.45 7.21
N GLY A 92 -11.16 11.14 8.51
CA GLY A 92 -12.25 10.64 9.34
C GLY A 92 -12.72 9.21 8.99
N LEU A 93 -11.90 8.47 8.24
CA LEU A 93 -12.18 7.12 7.77
C LEU A 93 -11.53 6.04 8.66
N CYS A 94 -10.56 6.39 9.50
CA CYS A 94 -9.91 5.44 10.39
C CYS A 94 -10.71 5.23 11.68
N LYS A 95 -11.18 3.99 11.89
CA LYS A 95 -11.82 3.55 13.14
C LYS A 95 -11.02 2.44 13.85
N VAL A 96 -9.87 2.08 13.29
CA VAL A 96 -9.10 0.90 13.71
C VAL A 96 -8.09 1.29 14.80
N LYS A 97 -8.07 0.52 15.89
CA LYS A 97 -7.17 0.77 17.03
C LYS A 97 -5.69 0.54 16.68
N HIS A 98 -5.39 -0.48 15.89
CA HIS A 98 -4.04 -0.90 15.51
C HIS A 98 -4.04 -1.53 14.11
N ILE A 99 -2.87 -1.57 13.48
CA ILE A 99 -2.66 -2.32 12.24
C ILE A 99 -2.19 -3.72 12.60
N ASP A 100 -2.82 -4.74 12.01
CA ASP A 100 -2.42 -6.13 12.20
C ASP A 100 -1.31 -6.49 11.21
N VAL A 101 -0.13 -6.80 11.72
CA VAL A 101 1.07 -7.13 10.94
C VAL A 101 1.28 -8.63 10.98
N TYR A 102 1.16 -9.28 9.83
CA TYR A 102 1.31 -10.71 9.64
C TYR A 102 2.73 -11.01 9.16
N GLU A 103 3.42 -11.86 9.93
CA GLU A 103 4.80 -12.27 9.70
C GLU A 103 4.92 -13.79 9.94
N ASP A 104 5.68 -14.51 9.12
CA ASP A 104 5.93 -15.95 9.31
C ASP A 104 7.22 -16.22 10.11
N ASN A 105 8.12 -15.23 10.18
CA ASN A 105 9.34 -15.32 10.97
C ASN A 105 9.10 -15.04 12.47
N LEU A 106 9.04 -16.11 13.27
CA LEU A 106 8.88 -16.03 14.72
C LEU A 106 9.97 -15.18 15.38
N SER A 107 11.20 -15.20 14.86
CA SER A 107 12.31 -14.44 15.44
C SER A 107 12.12 -12.94 15.25
N CYS A 108 11.56 -12.52 14.10
CA CYS A 108 11.21 -11.14 13.80
C CYS A 108 10.15 -10.65 14.79
N ARG A 109 9.05 -11.39 14.92
CA ARG A 109 7.95 -11.08 15.84
C ARG A 109 8.41 -10.96 17.30
N MET A 110 9.10 -11.98 17.81
CA MET A 110 9.56 -12.00 19.20
C MET A 110 10.55 -10.86 19.50
N SER A 111 11.37 -10.47 18.51
CA SER A 111 12.29 -9.35 18.65
C SER A 111 11.55 -8.00 18.69
N ALA A 112 10.51 -7.84 17.88
CA ALA A 112 9.69 -6.63 17.84
C ALA A 112 8.82 -6.45 19.10
N GLU A 113 8.30 -7.53 19.66
CA GLU A 113 7.47 -7.52 20.89
C GLU A 113 8.29 -7.38 22.17
N SER A 114 9.53 -7.87 22.17
CA SER A 114 10.43 -7.80 23.33
C SER A 114 11.19 -6.49 23.39
N LEU A 115 11.22 -5.81 24.54
CA LEU A 115 12.07 -4.63 24.76
C LEU A 115 13.56 -4.99 24.93
N ARG A 116 13.93 -6.28 24.87
CA ARG A 116 15.31 -6.72 25.02
C ARG A 116 16.08 -6.45 23.73
N CYS A 117 17.23 -5.78 23.86
CA CYS A 117 18.17 -5.67 22.75
C CYS A 117 19.22 -6.79 22.82
N HIS A 118 19.33 -7.58 21.75
CA HIS A 118 20.38 -8.58 21.61
C HIS A 118 21.68 -7.94 21.11
N LYS A 119 22.84 -8.32 21.68
CA LYS A 119 24.16 -7.86 21.20
C LYS A 119 24.36 -8.13 19.70
N LYS A 120 23.80 -9.23 19.20
CA LYS A 120 23.84 -9.64 17.78
C LYS A 120 23.04 -8.70 16.86
N ALA A 121 22.10 -7.92 17.39
CA ALA A 121 21.25 -7.00 16.63
C ALA A 121 21.84 -5.58 16.49
N ARG A 122 23.05 -5.32 17.02
CA ARG A 122 23.63 -3.97 17.08
C ARG A 122 23.64 -3.25 15.72
N HIS A 123 23.88 -3.97 14.63
CA HIS A 123 23.96 -3.42 13.28
C HIS A 123 22.60 -3.00 12.68
N TYR A 124 21.47 -3.45 13.24
CA TYR A 124 20.13 -3.00 12.87
C TYR A 124 19.30 -2.51 14.07
N GLN A 125 19.94 -2.25 15.21
CA GLN A 125 19.28 -1.95 16.48
C GLN A 125 18.35 -0.74 16.40
N ALA A 126 18.74 0.31 15.67
CA ALA A 126 17.90 1.49 15.49
C ALA A 126 16.56 1.17 14.80
N LYS A 127 16.59 0.25 13.83
CA LYS A 127 15.40 -0.22 13.10
C LYS A 127 14.52 -1.10 13.99
N LEU A 128 15.14 -2.03 14.72
CA LEU A 128 14.44 -2.85 15.70
C LEU A 128 13.75 -1.99 16.78
N ARG A 129 14.46 -0.96 17.29
CA ARG A 129 13.93 -0.06 18.32
C ARG A 129 12.69 0.70 17.83
N TYR A 130 12.69 1.13 16.57
CA TYR A 130 11.51 1.74 15.96
C TYR A 130 10.29 0.80 16.01
N LEU A 131 10.44 -0.47 15.60
CA LEU A 131 9.33 -1.43 15.68
C LEU A 131 8.84 -1.60 17.12
N GLN A 132 9.76 -1.78 18.07
CA GLN A 132 9.42 -1.92 19.49
C GLN A 132 8.65 -0.71 20.02
N ASP A 133 9.04 0.51 19.65
CA ASP A 133 8.34 1.73 20.08
C ASP A 133 6.93 1.80 19.48
N VAL A 134 6.75 1.40 18.22
CA VAL A 134 5.44 1.37 17.55
C VAL A 134 4.52 0.29 18.15
N VAL A 135 5.07 -0.88 18.49
CA VAL A 135 4.37 -1.96 19.22
C VAL A 135 3.97 -1.47 20.61
N GLN A 136 4.89 -0.86 21.36
CA GLN A 136 4.64 -0.35 22.71
C GLN A 136 3.59 0.76 22.74
N ALA A 137 3.54 1.60 21.70
CA ALA A 137 2.49 2.61 21.52
C ALA A 137 1.11 2.00 21.18
N GLY A 138 1.05 0.68 20.92
CA GLY A 138 -0.19 -0.01 20.53
C GLY A 138 -0.66 0.36 19.12
N MET A 139 0.21 0.91 18.27
CA MET A 139 -0.15 1.29 16.90
C MET A 139 -0.20 0.09 15.95
N ILE A 140 0.59 -0.95 16.24
CA ILE A 140 0.62 -2.21 15.49
C ILE A 140 0.52 -3.41 16.44
N LYS A 141 0.06 -4.54 15.90
CA LYS A 141 0.06 -5.84 16.57
C LYS A 141 0.58 -6.90 15.61
N PHE A 142 1.58 -7.67 16.02
CA PHE A 142 2.10 -8.75 15.20
C PHE A 142 1.28 -10.03 15.36
N HIS A 143 1.16 -10.78 14.27
CA HIS A 143 0.50 -12.07 14.19
C HIS A 143 1.38 -13.06 13.44
N GLN A 144 1.43 -14.28 13.94
CA GLN A 144 2.13 -15.37 13.28
C GLN A 144 1.29 -15.90 12.11
N THR A 145 1.89 -15.97 10.93
CA THR A 145 1.29 -16.61 9.75
C THR A 145 2.11 -17.82 9.35
N LYS A 146 1.49 -18.79 8.67
CA LYS A 146 2.22 -19.88 8.04
C LYS A 146 2.83 -19.38 6.73
N THR A 147 4.04 -19.83 6.40
CA THR A 147 4.69 -19.50 5.12
C THR A 147 3.80 -19.85 3.91
N THR A 148 2.97 -20.90 3.99
CA THR A 148 2.05 -21.28 2.90
C THR A 148 0.97 -20.23 2.60
N ASP A 149 0.66 -19.40 3.59
CA ASP A 149 -0.42 -18.41 3.58
C ASP A 149 0.17 -16.98 3.60
N MET A 150 1.49 -16.85 3.46
CA MET A 150 2.17 -15.57 3.47
C MET A 150 2.00 -14.88 2.11
N ILE A 151 0.99 -14.01 2.01
CA ILE A 151 0.66 -13.29 0.77
C ILE A 151 1.84 -12.42 0.29
N ALA A 152 2.66 -11.93 1.23
CA ALA A 152 3.83 -11.11 0.89
C ALA A 152 4.90 -11.86 0.06
N ASP A 153 4.87 -13.21 0.02
CA ASP A 153 5.75 -14.02 -0.82
C ASP A 153 5.64 -13.68 -2.32
N LEU A 154 4.46 -13.23 -2.77
CA LEU A 154 4.24 -12.76 -4.14
C LEU A 154 5.15 -11.59 -4.51
N PHE A 155 5.59 -10.81 -3.52
CA PHE A 155 6.40 -9.61 -3.72
C PHE A 155 7.89 -9.84 -3.46
N THR A 156 8.29 -11.01 -2.99
CA THR A 156 9.69 -11.29 -2.59
C THR A 156 10.31 -12.45 -3.36
N LYS A 157 9.53 -13.48 -3.70
CA LYS A 157 10.03 -14.75 -4.21
C LYS A 157 9.47 -15.05 -5.61
N PRO A 158 10.27 -15.67 -6.49
CA PRO A 158 9.76 -16.23 -7.75
C PRO A 158 9.01 -17.54 -7.47
N LEU A 159 7.71 -17.45 -7.24
CA LEU A 159 6.86 -18.61 -6.91
C LEU A 159 6.48 -19.44 -8.15
N MET A 160 6.32 -20.75 -7.97
CA MET A 160 5.77 -21.63 -9.00
C MET A 160 4.29 -21.33 -9.24
N SER A 161 3.81 -21.52 -10.48
CA SER A 161 2.44 -21.15 -10.91
C SER A 161 1.31 -21.59 -9.96
N PRO A 162 1.29 -22.82 -9.40
CA PRO A 162 0.21 -23.21 -8.50
C PRO A 162 0.15 -22.38 -7.21
N VAL A 163 1.31 -22.06 -6.63
CA VAL A 163 1.40 -21.28 -5.38
C VAL A 163 1.15 -19.81 -5.68
N HIS A 164 1.73 -19.30 -6.77
CA HIS A 164 1.49 -17.94 -7.23
C HIS A 164 0.00 -17.67 -7.43
N ASN A 165 -0.69 -18.52 -8.20
CA ASN A 165 -2.12 -18.34 -8.47
C ASN A 165 -2.97 -18.46 -7.20
N ARG A 166 -2.63 -19.38 -6.29
CA ARG A 166 -3.34 -19.49 -5.01
C ARG A 166 -3.24 -18.21 -4.18
N LEU A 167 -2.04 -17.64 -4.03
CA LEU A 167 -1.86 -16.40 -3.27
C LEU A 167 -2.46 -15.20 -3.99
N ALA A 168 -2.35 -15.14 -5.33
CA ALA A 168 -2.91 -14.05 -6.13
C ALA A 168 -4.45 -14.02 -6.06
N ASN A 169 -5.10 -15.19 -6.12
CA ASN A 169 -6.55 -15.30 -6.00
C ASN A 169 -7.05 -14.90 -4.59
N THR A 170 -6.20 -15.01 -3.56
CA THR A 170 -6.52 -14.48 -2.23
C THR A 170 -6.50 -12.95 -2.22
N MET A 171 -5.64 -12.31 -3.03
CA MET A 171 -5.58 -10.84 -3.13
C MET A 171 -6.73 -10.29 -3.98
N LEU A 172 -7.03 -10.97 -5.08
CA LEU A 172 -7.94 -10.54 -6.13
C LEU A 172 -9.01 -11.64 -6.28
N SER A 173 -10.13 -11.54 -5.55
CA SER A 173 -11.24 -12.45 -5.78
C SER A 173 -11.95 -12.09 -7.08
N ASP A 174 -12.37 -13.12 -7.81
CA ASP A 174 -13.20 -12.94 -8.99
C ASP A 174 -14.50 -12.22 -8.60
N LEU A 175 -14.96 -11.35 -9.50
CA LEU A 175 -16.26 -10.70 -9.36
C LEU A 175 -17.37 -11.77 -9.26
N PRO A 176 -18.38 -11.58 -8.39
CA PRO A 176 -19.57 -12.41 -8.41
C PRO A 176 -20.19 -12.47 -9.81
N ASP A 177 -20.61 -13.67 -10.25
CA ASP A 177 -21.20 -13.89 -11.58
C ASP A 177 -22.31 -12.90 -11.93
N ARG A 178 -23.09 -12.49 -10.92
CA ARG A 178 -24.15 -11.47 -11.08
C ARG A 178 -23.62 -10.15 -11.61
N ILE A 179 -22.47 -9.67 -11.14
CA ILE A 179 -21.91 -8.39 -11.58
C ILE A 179 -21.29 -8.53 -12.96
N VAL A 180 -20.67 -9.68 -13.25
CA VAL A 180 -20.19 -10.01 -14.58
C VAL A 180 -21.35 -10.01 -15.58
N GLN A 181 -22.46 -10.67 -15.26
CA GLN A 181 -23.69 -10.69 -16.05
C GLN A 181 -24.25 -9.28 -16.29
N LEU A 182 -24.35 -8.44 -15.25
CA LEU A 182 -24.79 -7.04 -15.39
C LEU A 182 -23.88 -6.24 -16.33
N SER A 183 -22.56 -6.48 -16.28
CA SER A 183 -21.61 -5.82 -17.16
C SER A 183 -21.70 -6.32 -18.62
N GLU A 184 -22.02 -7.59 -18.82
CA GLU A 184 -22.22 -8.19 -20.15
C GLU A 184 -23.53 -7.73 -20.76
N GLU A 185 -24.63 -7.71 -20.00
CA GLU A 185 -25.93 -7.19 -20.41
C GLU A 185 -25.87 -5.70 -20.80
N ALA A 186 -25.11 -4.90 -20.04
CA ALA A 186 -24.87 -3.48 -20.34
C ALA A 186 -24.00 -3.25 -21.60
N ARG A 187 -23.16 -4.22 -22.01
CA ARG A 187 -22.46 -4.17 -23.30
C ARG A 187 -23.36 -4.53 -24.47
N VAL A 188 -24.39 -5.35 -24.22
CA VAL A 188 -25.32 -5.83 -25.25
C VAL A 188 -26.45 -4.84 -25.50
N THR A 189 -26.84 -4.04 -24.51
CA THR A 189 -27.81 -2.96 -24.71
C THR A 189 -27.14 -1.76 -25.38
N PRO A 190 -27.47 -1.41 -26.64
CA PRO A 190 -27.05 -0.12 -27.17
C PRO A 190 -27.66 0.93 -26.26
N ARG A 191 -26.84 1.85 -25.76
CA ARG A 191 -27.34 3.06 -25.10
C ARG A 191 -28.20 3.78 -26.14
N GLN A 192 -29.52 3.65 -26.05
CA GLN A 192 -30.43 4.50 -26.80
C GLN A 192 -30.24 5.91 -26.25
N VAL A 193 -29.29 6.63 -26.84
CA VAL A 193 -29.25 8.08 -26.75
C VAL A 193 -30.42 8.54 -27.61
N THR A 194 -31.60 8.66 -27.01
CA THR A 194 -32.67 9.43 -27.62
C THR A 194 -32.23 10.88 -27.60
N LEU A 195 -31.71 11.36 -28.72
CA LEU A 195 -31.62 12.78 -28.99
C LEU A 195 -33.05 13.31 -28.93
N VAL A 196 -33.34 14.10 -27.91
CA VAL A 196 -34.60 14.85 -27.87
C VAL A 196 -34.37 16.04 -28.80
N ASP A 197 -34.93 15.95 -30.00
CA ASP A 197 -34.94 17.05 -30.97
C ASP A 197 -35.91 18.14 -30.49
N ASP A 198 -35.47 18.99 -29.58
CA ASP A 198 -36.11 20.29 -29.34
C ASP A 198 -35.52 21.32 -30.31
N ALA A 199 -35.95 21.21 -31.57
CA ALA A 199 -35.84 22.30 -32.52
C ALA A 199 -36.94 23.32 -32.24
N THR A 200 -36.65 24.37 -31.48
CA THR A 200 -37.25 25.69 -31.74
C THR A 200 -36.34 26.84 -31.30
N SER A 201 -35.71 27.46 -32.32
CA SER A 201 -35.42 28.89 -32.45
C SER A 201 -34.52 29.57 -31.40
N SER A 202 -33.28 29.84 -31.78
CA SER A 202 -32.78 31.21 -32.05
C SER A 202 -31.25 31.23 -31.97
N SER A 203 -30.63 31.47 -33.14
CA SER A 203 -29.35 32.15 -33.39
C SER A 203 -28.25 32.05 -32.34
N ASP A 204 -27.16 31.33 -32.66
CA ASP A 204 -25.87 31.98 -32.93
C ASP A 204 -24.71 30.98 -33.18
N CYS A 205 -23.99 31.27 -34.26
CA CYS A 205 -22.56 31.06 -34.47
C CYS A 205 -21.99 29.65 -34.71
N ILE A 206 -21.72 29.41 -36.00
CA ILE A 206 -20.70 28.53 -36.58
C ILE A 206 -19.32 28.79 -35.93
N ILE A 207 -18.59 27.72 -35.59
CA ILE A 207 -17.13 27.67 -35.75
C ILE A 207 -16.79 26.28 -36.31
N ASP A 208 -16.32 26.27 -37.56
CA ASP A 208 -15.72 25.13 -38.24
C ASP A 208 -14.40 24.72 -37.56
N LEU A 209 -14.18 23.41 -37.44
CA LEU A 209 -12.85 22.82 -37.23
C LEU A 209 -12.66 21.72 -38.28
N GLU A 210 -12.27 22.15 -39.48
CA GLU A 210 -11.59 21.30 -40.47
C GLU A 210 -10.19 20.91 -39.95
N GLY A 211 -9.74 19.70 -40.32
CA GLY A 211 -8.32 19.44 -40.53
C GLY A 211 -7.65 18.52 -39.51
N PHE A 212 -7.78 17.22 -39.76
CA PHE A 212 -6.81 16.20 -39.37
C PHE A 212 -5.52 16.45 -40.16
N GLU A 213 -4.39 16.68 -39.48
CA GLU A 213 -3.08 16.24 -39.99
C GLU A 213 -2.42 15.41 -38.89
N GLU A 214 -2.20 14.14 -39.23
CA GLU A 214 -1.39 13.20 -38.48
C GLU A 214 0.08 13.59 -38.65
N GLU A 215 0.80 13.76 -37.54
CA GLU A 215 2.24 13.53 -37.51
C GLU A 215 2.59 12.79 -36.21
N GLU A 216 2.83 11.48 -36.37
CA GLU A 216 3.55 10.67 -35.39
C GLU A 216 4.99 11.15 -35.31
N ASP A 217 5.42 11.59 -34.13
CA ASP A 217 6.84 11.72 -33.82
C ASP A 217 7.21 10.85 -32.61
N ILE A 218 7.68 9.64 -32.95
CA ILE A 218 8.20 8.61 -32.05
C ILE A 218 9.58 9.06 -31.56
N SER A 219 9.66 9.77 -30.43
CA SER A 219 10.90 9.79 -29.61
C SER A 219 10.83 10.43 -28.22
N THR A 220 9.73 11.06 -27.78
CA THR A 220 9.75 11.83 -26.51
C THR A 220 8.60 11.50 -25.54
N THR A 221 8.32 10.21 -25.30
CA THR A 221 7.39 9.77 -24.22
C THR A 221 7.98 8.72 -23.29
N ARG A 222 9.30 8.81 -23.05
CA ARG A 222 9.93 8.23 -21.85
C ARG A 222 10.53 9.36 -21.02
N LEU A 223 9.70 10.06 -20.24
CA LEU A 223 10.14 10.81 -19.04
C LEU A 223 9.04 11.45 -18.18
N VAL A 224 7.74 11.19 -18.40
CA VAL A 224 6.67 11.82 -17.58
C VAL A 224 6.29 10.99 -16.33
N GLY A 225 7.15 10.04 -15.93
CA GLY A 225 6.92 9.19 -14.75
C GLY A 225 7.49 9.70 -13.43
N CYS A 226 8.20 10.85 -13.38
CA CYS A 226 8.95 11.24 -12.17
C CYS A 226 8.91 12.73 -11.78
N GLN A 227 8.01 13.55 -12.33
CA GLN A 227 8.04 15.01 -12.06
C GLN A 227 6.83 15.60 -11.31
N ALA A 228 6.04 14.78 -10.62
CA ALA A 228 4.93 15.25 -9.76
C ALA A 228 5.20 15.14 -8.24
N MET A 229 6.47 15.09 -7.81
CA MET A 229 6.83 14.88 -6.38
C MET A 229 7.63 16.04 -5.75
N VAL A 230 7.82 17.19 -6.41
CA VAL A 230 8.72 18.26 -5.92
C VAL A 230 8.06 19.64 -5.71
N GLN A 231 6.77 19.84 -5.97
CA GLN A 231 6.14 21.17 -5.80
C GLN A 231 5.06 21.30 -4.71
N LEU A 232 4.92 20.32 -3.81
CA LEU A 232 4.06 20.45 -2.61
C LEU A 232 4.86 20.67 -1.32
N HIS A 233 5.97 21.40 -1.38
CA HIS A 233 6.78 21.75 -0.20
C HIS A 233 6.70 23.22 0.22
N GLN A 234 5.78 24.02 -0.32
CA GLN A 234 5.62 25.42 0.09
C GLN A 234 4.15 25.85 0.12
N LYS A 235 3.46 25.49 1.21
CA LYS A 235 2.31 26.16 1.86
C LYS A 235 1.35 25.13 2.44
N MET A 236 1.72 24.53 3.57
CA MET A 236 0.73 24.02 4.51
C MET A 236 1.09 24.57 5.89
N SER A 237 0.42 25.65 6.28
CA SER A 237 0.40 26.07 7.67
C SER A 237 -0.32 24.97 8.45
N MET A 238 0.42 24.23 9.27
CA MET A 238 -0.14 23.23 10.18
C MET A 238 -1.23 23.88 11.04
N THR A 239 -2.36 23.19 11.23
CA THR A 239 -3.36 23.61 12.18
C THR A 239 -2.76 23.61 13.60
N PRO A 240 -3.15 24.54 14.50
CA PRO A 240 -2.49 24.72 15.80
C PRO A 240 -2.41 23.45 16.66
N ARG A 241 -3.36 22.52 16.50
CA ARG A 241 -3.44 21.27 17.26
C ARG A 241 -2.43 20.21 16.78
N ALA A 242 -2.23 20.08 15.46
CA ALA A 242 -1.24 19.15 14.90
C ALA A 242 0.20 19.60 15.22
N LYS A 243 0.43 20.92 15.20
CA LYS A 243 1.71 21.50 15.62
C LYS A 243 2.00 21.24 17.11
N TYR A 244 0.99 21.37 17.97
CA TYR A 244 1.13 21.10 19.41
C TYR A 244 1.47 19.64 19.73
N GLU A 245 0.81 18.67 19.08
CA GLU A 245 1.07 17.23 19.27
C GLU A 245 2.48 16.85 18.79
N MET A 246 2.91 17.39 17.65
CA MET A 246 4.23 17.12 17.07
C MET A 246 5.36 17.79 17.87
N ASP A 247 5.15 19.01 18.35
CA ASP A 247 6.10 19.71 19.23
C ASP A 247 6.20 19.04 20.61
N ARG A 248 5.09 18.52 21.15
CA ARG A 248 5.07 17.72 22.38
C ARG A 248 5.84 16.42 22.22
N TRP A 249 5.68 15.73 21.08
CA TRP A 249 6.42 14.51 20.76
C TRP A 249 7.92 14.79 20.58
N ALA A 250 8.28 15.84 19.85
CA ALA A 250 9.67 16.27 19.65
C ALA A 250 10.34 16.76 20.96
N SER A 251 9.57 17.31 21.90
CA SER A 251 10.04 17.69 23.23
C SER A 251 10.30 16.46 24.12
N LEU A 252 9.37 15.49 24.15
CA LEU A 252 9.54 14.22 24.87
C LEU A 252 10.76 13.42 24.38
N MET A 253 11.05 13.45 23.07
CA MET A 253 12.23 12.82 22.49
C MET A 253 13.54 13.54 22.85
N ARG A 254 13.52 14.87 23.03
CA ARG A 254 14.70 15.65 23.46
C ARG A 254 15.01 15.45 24.95
N THR A 255 14.00 15.45 25.81
CA THR A 255 14.15 15.25 27.26
C THR A 255 14.64 13.84 27.61
N ARG A 256 14.31 12.82 26.80
CA ARG A 256 14.87 11.46 26.95
C ARG A 256 16.33 11.36 26.52
N ARG A 257 16.80 12.22 25.61
CA ARG A 257 18.19 12.21 25.13
C ARG A 257 19.17 12.76 26.16
N THR A 258 18.72 13.69 27.01
CA THR A 258 19.51 14.27 28.10
C THR A 258 19.55 13.41 29.36
N ASN A 259 18.61 12.48 29.54
CA ASN A 259 18.58 11.56 30.69
C ASN A 259 19.31 10.23 30.42
N MET A 260 20.07 10.12 29.32
CA MET A 260 20.80 8.93 28.90
C MET A 260 22.31 9.18 28.68
N THR A 261 22.84 10.30 29.17
CA THR A 261 24.26 10.47 29.50
C THR A 261 24.45 10.26 30.98
#